data_AF-A0A3D8LCW9-F1
#
_entry.id   AF-A0A3D8LCW9-F1
#
_cell.length_a   1.000
_cell.length_b   1.000
_cell.length_c   1.000
_cell.angle_alpha   90.00
_cell.angle_beta   90.00
_cell.angle_gamma   90.00
#
_symmetry.space_group_name_H-M   'P 1'
#
loop_
_entity.id
_entity.type
_entity.pdbx_description
1 polymer ?
#
loop_
_entity_poly.entity_id
_entity_poly.type
_entity_poly.pdbx_seq_one_letter_code
_entity_poly.pdbx_strand_id
1 'polypeptide(L)'
;MRILPLNTLLLPLLLLLGCRATSTQNTATTDNFVGFKDERLEYMGRVEMTKPEAAELYWSGTSVKVNFEGTGIKALLKDERGENYYNIIINGDSINLLRLDTSATYYTLASGLPDGKHTVELFKRTEYDRGKTSFYGLQLENGTQLLPASPPKIRKIEFYGNSISAGYAVDDYSGNDSPDSTHTNNFLSYATLTARHFDAAYSCVCKSGIGIMISWFPYTMPDVYDRLNPTDSTSTWDFSSYTK
;
A
#
# COMPACT_ATOMS: atom_id res chain seq x y z
N MET A 1 2.46 44.20 92.63
CA MET A 1 3.17 42.91 92.73
C MET A 1 3.37 42.38 91.32
N ARG A 2 4.63 42.39 90.87
CA ARG A 2 5.26 41.74 89.71
C ARG A 2 4.56 41.74 88.33
N ILE A 3 5.23 42.46 87.44
CA ILE A 3 5.24 42.41 85.97
C ILE A 3 5.78 41.04 85.51
N LEU A 4 5.19 40.45 84.45
CA LEU A 4 5.78 39.39 83.63
C LEU A 4 5.35 39.62 82.15
N PRO A 5 6.27 39.57 81.16
CA PRO A 5 5.99 39.88 79.76
C PRO A 5 5.63 38.64 78.93
N LEU A 6 4.82 38.83 77.89
CA LEU A 6 4.48 37.80 76.90
C LEU A 6 5.49 37.87 75.75
N ASN A 7 6.40 36.90 75.70
CA ASN A 7 7.38 36.71 74.62
C ASN A 7 6.66 36.34 73.32
N THR A 8 6.74 37.20 72.30
CA THR A 8 6.28 36.90 70.94
C THR A 8 7.42 36.26 70.15
N LEU A 9 7.26 35.00 69.77
CA LEU A 9 8.17 34.25 68.91
C LEU A 9 8.14 34.84 67.48
N LEU A 10 9.28 35.32 66.97
CA LEU A 10 9.47 35.58 65.54
C LEU A 10 9.84 34.26 64.82
N LEU A 11 9.06 33.88 63.82
CA LEU A 11 9.36 32.80 62.87
C LEU A 11 9.99 33.43 61.60
N PRO A 12 11.13 32.96 61.08
CA PRO A 12 11.67 33.51 59.83
C PRO A 12 10.93 32.90 58.63
N LEU A 13 10.40 33.78 57.77
CA LEU A 13 9.77 33.45 56.50
C LEU A 13 10.85 33.09 55.47
N LEU A 14 10.94 31.81 55.10
CA LEU A 14 11.85 31.31 54.06
C LEU A 14 11.33 31.71 52.67
N LEU A 15 12.00 32.65 52.00
CA LEU A 15 11.73 33.00 50.60
C LEU A 15 12.33 31.92 49.68
N LEU A 16 11.47 31.04 49.15
CA LEU A 16 11.82 30.11 48.07
C LEU A 16 11.84 30.86 46.74
N LEU A 17 13.04 31.06 46.17
CA LEU A 17 13.24 31.53 44.81
C LEU A 17 12.67 30.48 43.82
N GLY A 18 11.60 30.85 43.11
CA GLY A 18 11.05 30.05 42.02
C GLY A 18 11.99 30.05 40.81
N CYS A 19 12.59 28.89 40.51
CA CYS A 19 13.18 28.62 39.20
C CYS A 19 12.06 28.63 38.15
N ARG A 20 12.04 29.63 37.27
CA ARG A 20 11.22 29.59 36.06
C ARG A 20 11.82 28.58 35.10
N ALA A 21 11.23 27.40 35.03
CA ALA A 21 11.45 26.48 33.92
C ALA A 21 10.89 27.14 32.65
N THR A 22 11.78 27.53 31.74
CA THR A 22 11.42 27.89 30.36
C THR A 22 10.82 26.66 29.71
N SER A 23 9.53 26.70 29.41
CA SER A 23 8.85 25.70 28.59
C SER A 23 9.48 25.70 27.20
N THR A 24 10.26 24.68 26.89
CA THR A 24 10.65 24.33 25.52
C THR A 24 9.37 24.09 24.74
N GLN A 25 9.14 24.91 23.71
CA GLN A 25 8.04 24.71 22.78
C GLN A 25 8.23 23.34 22.13
N ASN A 26 7.33 22.40 22.40
CA ASN A 26 7.21 21.17 21.62
C ASN A 26 6.97 21.59 20.17
N THR A 27 7.99 21.44 19.32
CA THR A 27 7.75 21.28 17.89
C THR A 27 6.86 20.06 17.76
N ALA A 28 5.58 20.28 17.45
CA ALA A 28 4.68 19.20 17.10
C ALA A 28 5.34 18.40 15.98
N THR A 29 5.79 17.19 16.28
CA THR A 29 6.06 16.18 15.28
C THR A 29 4.73 15.94 14.59
N THR A 30 4.50 16.58 13.45
CA THR A 30 3.44 16.15 12.54
C THR A 30 3.73 14.68 12.26
N ASP A 31 2.81 13.82 12.68
CA ASP A 31 2.87 12.42 12.33
C ASP A 31 2.74 12.34 10.81
N ASN A 32 3.88 12.22 10.12
CA ASN A 32 3.96 12.22 8.67
C ASN A 32 3.55 10.84 8.10
N PHE A 33 2.92 10.00 8.92
CA PHE A 33 2.39 8.70 8.53
C PHE A 33 0.91 8.81 8.13
N VAL A 34 0.57 8.26 6.98
CA VAL A 34 -0.79 8.15 6.48
C VAL A 34 -1.18 6.67 6.43
N GLY A 35 -2.16 6.28 7.23
CA GLY A 35 -2.62 4.89 7.30
C GLY A 35 -3.33 4.43 6.02
N PHE A 36 -3.32 3.12 5.78
CA PHE A 36 -3.88 2.49 4.58
C PHE A 36 -5.38 2.77 4.31
N LYS A 37 -6.16 3.25 5.29
CA LYS A 37 -7.58 3.59 5.11
C LYS A 37 -7.83 5.06 4.73
N ASP A 38 -6.79 5.85 4.52
CA ASP A 38 -6.94 7.24 4.13
C ASP A 38 -7.66 7.36 2.77
N GLU A 39 -8.66 8.25 2.69
CA GLU A 39 -9.51 8.42 1.51
C GLU A 39 -8.78 8.97 0.28
N ARG A 40 -7.58 9.52 0.47
CA ARG A 40 -6.72 10.00 -0.63
C ARG A 40 -5.97 8.87 -1.33
N LEU A 41 -6.03 7.65 -0.79
CA LEU A 41 -5.48 6.45 -1.40
C LEU A 41 -6.49 5.82 -2.35
N GLU A 42 -6.08 5.61 -3.59
CA GLU A 42 -6.86 4.93 -4.61
C GLU A 42 -6.40 3.48 -4.71
N TYR A 43 -7.32 2.53 -4.52
CA TYR A 43 -7.05 1.10 -4.65
C TYR A 43 -7.69 0.55 -5.92
N MET A 44 -6.97 -0.31 -6.63
CA MET A 44 -7.45 -1.00 -7.82
C MET A 44 -7.35 -2.52 -7.68
N GLY A 45 -8.31 -3.24 -8.26
CA GLY A 45 -8.48 -4.69 -8.11
C GLY A 45 -9.19 -5.08 -6.80
N ARG A 46 -9.10 -6.36 -6.42
CA ARG A 46 -9.69 -6.88 -5.18
C ARG A 46 -8.69 -6.75 -4.03
N VAL A 47 -8.96 -5.83 -3.11
CA VAL A 47 -8.09 -5.52 -1.96
C VAL A 47 -8.84 -5.75 -0.65
N GLU A 48 -8.26 -6.50 0.29
CA GLU A 48 -8.91 -6.74 1.59
C GLU A 48 -8.62 -5.59 2.56
N MET A 49 -9.69 -4.92 2.99
CA MET A 49 -9.64 -3.72 3.85
C MET A 49 -10.25 -3.94 5.25
N THR A 50 -10.71 -5.17 5.53
CA THR A 50 -11.41 -5.54 6.77
C THR A 50 -10.46 -5.75 7.94
N LYS A 51 -9.18 -6.06 7.66
CA LYS A 51 -8.16 -6.22 8.70
C LYS A 51 -7.86 -4.86 9.35
N PRO A 52 -7.55 -4.84 10.66
CA PRO A 52 -7.31 -3.59 11.37
C PRO A 52 -5.93 -2.98 11.07
N GLU A 53 -4.95 -3.80 10.67
CA GLU A 53 -3.53 -3.39 10.64
C GLU A 53 -3.03 -2.94 9.26
N ALA A 54 -3.54 -3.52 8.18
CA ALA A 54 -3.06 -3.26 6.82
C ALA A 54 -4.13 -3.58 5.78
N ALA A 55 -3.98 -3.01 4.59
CA ALA A 55 -4.61 -3.50 3.36
C ALA A 55 -3.84 -4.73 2.86
N GLU A 56 -4.54 -5.77 2.41
CA GLU A 56 -3.90 -6.98 1.87
C GLU A 56 -4.10 -7.06 0.35
N LEU A 57 -2.97 -7.19 -0.36
CA LEU A 57 -2.91 -7.31 -1.82
C LEU A 57 -2.61 -8.76 -2.20
N TYR A 58 -3.49 -9.37 -3.01
CA TYR A 58 -3.39 -10.78 -3.41
C TYR A 58 -3.20 -10.93 -4.91
N TRP A 59 -4.22 -10.53 -5.67
CA TRP A 59 -4.34 -10.79 -7.09
C TRP A 59 -3.35 -9.95 -7.90
N SER A 60 -2.94 -10.48 -9.05
CA SER A 60 -2.08 -9.76 -10.00
C SER A 60 -2.70 -8.43 -10.40
N GLY A 61 -1.88 -7.39 -10.45
CA GLY A 61 -2.28 -6.04 -10.85
C GLY A 61 -3.20 -5.31 -9.88
N THR A 62 -3.37 -5.83 -8.66
CA THR A 62 -3.83 -4.99 -7.55
C THR A 62 -2.85 -3.84 -7.33
N SER A 63 -3.35 -2.64 -7.10
CA SER A 63 -2.49 -1.46 -6.93
C SER A 63 -2.99 -0.49 -5.87
N VAL A 64 -2.05 0.32 -5.37
CA VAL A 64 -2.30 1.46 -4.50
C VAL A 64 -1.71 2.68 -5.17
N LYS A 65 -2.52 3.71 -5.39
CA LYS A 65 -2.14 4.95 -6.04
C LYS A 65 -2.42 6.15 -5.16
N VAL A 66 -1.56 7.15 -5.23
CA VAL A 66 -1.70 8.38 -4.47
C VAL A 66 -1.21 9.58 -5.29
N ASN A 67 -1.91 10.69 -5.11
CA ASN A 67 -1.49 12.01 -5.59
C ASN A 67 -0.84 12.76 -4.42
N PHE A 68 0.29 13.42 -4.64
CA PHE A 68 0.95 14.21 -3.61
C PHE A 68 1.59 15.46 -4.19
N GLU A 69 1.89 16.42 -3.31
CA GLU A 69 2.70 17.59 -3.61
C GLU A 69 3.92 17.58 -2.68
N GLY A 70 5.13 17.60 -3.24
CA GLY A 70 6.39 17.49 -2.51
C GLY A 70 7.45 16.69 -3.27
N THR A 71 8.48 16.20 -2.58
CA THR A 71 9.68 15.63 -3.22
C THR A 71 9.82 14.11 -3.13
N GLY A 72 9.05 13.45 -2.26
CA GLY A 72 9.19 12.02 -2.05
C GLY A 72 8.23 11.42 -1.02
N ILE A 73 8.10 10.11 -1.12
CA ILE A 73 7.18 9.31 -0.31
C ILE A 73 7.68 7.86 -0.20
N LYS A 74 7.46 7.25 0.96
CA LYS A 74 7.75 5.83 1.22
C LYS A 74 6.48 5.08 1.57
N ALA A 75 6.46 3.77 1.35
CA ALA A 75 5.41 2.87 1.81
C ALA A 75 5.97 1.91 2.85
N LEU A 76 5.21 1.68 3.92
CA LEU A 76 5.48 0.59 4.86
C LEU A 76 4.80 -0.67 4.32
N LEU A 77 5.60 -1.67 3.95
CA LEU A 77 5.15 -2.90 3.31
C LEU A 77 5.78 -4.11 4.00
N LYS A 78 5.06 -5.23 3.98
CA LYS A 78 5.57 -6.56 4.35
C LYS A 78 5.07 -7.58 3.34
N ASP A 79 5.96 -8.41 2.83
CA ASP A 79 5.55 -9.55 2.02
C ASP A 79 5.42 -10.82 2.85
N GLU A 80 4.55 -11.74 2.43
CA GLU A 80 4.46 -13.04 3.08
C GLU A 80 5.70 -13.91 2.82
N ARG A 81 6.25 -13.87 1.59
CA ARG A 81 7.28 -14.82 1.14
C ARG A 81 8.55 -14.17 0.59
N GLY A 82 8.52 -12.85 0.36
CA GLY A 82 9.58 -12.13 -0.35
C GLY A 82 9.65 -12.47 -1.83
N GLU A 83 8.54 -12.93 -2.42
CA GLU A 83 8.44 -13.39 -3.81
C GLU A 83 7.57 -12.48 -4.68
N ASN A 84 6.95 -11.46 -4.09
CA ASN A 84 6.20 -10.47 -4.86
C ASN A 84 7.11 -9.36 -5.41
N TYR A 85 6.82 -9.02 -6.66
CA TYR A 85 7.42 -7.88 -7.37
C TYR A 85 6.35 -6.85 -7.69
N TYR A 86 6.76 -5.59 -7.69
CA TYR A 86 5.92 -4.44 -7.94
C TYR A 86 6.58 -3.50 -8.96
N ASN A 87 5.75 -2.85 -9.77
CA ASN A 87 6.15 -1.64 -10.47
C ASN A 87 5.81 -0.45 -9.57
N ILE A 88 6.79 0.43 -9.35
CA ILE A 88 6.57 1.76 -8.83
C ILE A 88 6.47 2.70 -10.03
N ILE A 89 5.28 3.25 -10.27
CA ILE A 89 4.98 4.07 -11.44
C ILE A 89 4.83 5.51 -10.99
N ILE A 90 5.78 6.37 -11.35
CA ILE A 90 5.78 7.80 -11.00
C ILE A 90 5.30 8.59 -12.21
N ASN A 91 4.33 9.49 -12.01
CA ASN A 91 3.76 10.36 -13.05
C ASN A 91 3.22 9.63 -14.29
N GLY A 92 2.96 8.32 -14.18
CA GLY A 92 2.36 7.49 -15.23
C GLY A 92 3.31 6.87 -16.24
N ASP A 93 4.60 7.21 -16.23
CA ASP A 93 5.57 6.79 -17.26
C ASP A 93 6.88 6.22 -16.69
N SER A 94 7.32 6.68 -15.52
CA SER A 94 8.58 6.29 -14.91
C SER A 94 8.39 5.05 -14.04
N ILE A 95 8.93 3.91 -14.48
CA ILE A 95 8.70 2.61 -13.84
C ILE A 95 9.98 2.08 -13.18
N ASN A 96 9.92 1.83 -11.88
CA ASN A 96 10.98 1.15 -11.13
C ASN A 96 10.51 -0.20 -10.61
N LEU A 97 11.36 -1.22 -10.70
CA LEU A 97 11.07 -2.54 -10.14
C LEU A 97 11.36 -2.55 -8.64
N LEU A 98 10.41 -3.05 -7.87
CA LEU A 98 10.54 -3.28 -6.44
C LEU A 98 10.30 -4.76 -6.13
N ARG A 99 11.25 -5.38 -5.42
CA ARG A 99 11.06 -6.67 -4.75
C ARG A 99 10.87 -6.42 -3.27
N LEU A 100 9.87 -7.06 -2.68
CA LEU A 100 9.61 -6.97 -1.25
C LEU A 100 10.34 -8.06 -0.46
N ASP A 101 10.62 -7.76 0.80
CA ASP A 101 11.10 -8.67 1.83
C ASP A 101 9.96 -9.06 2.79
N THR A 102 10.21 -10.11 3.56
CA THR A 102 9.35 -10.69 4.59
C THR A 102 9.24 -9.86 5.87
N SER A 103 10.12 -8.88 6.06
CA SER A 103 10.08 -7.95 7.18
C SER A 103 9.25 -6.71 6.83
N ALA A 104 8.49 -6.20 7.82
CA ALA A 104 7.79 -4.93 7.66
C ALA A 104 8.83 -3.80 7.62
N THR A 105 8.97 -3.14 6.48
CA THR A 105 9.99 -2.09 6.28
C THR A 105 9.52 -1.01 5.31
N TYR A 106 10.20 0.14 5.36
CA TYR A 106 9.91 1.27 4.49
C TYR A 106 10.62 1.12 3.14
N TYR A 107 9.84 1.13 2.07
CA TYR A 107 10.32 1.17 0.69
C TYR A 107 10.12 2.56 0.10
N THR A 108 11.15 3.08 -0.54
CA THR A 108 11.06 4.37 -1.23
C THR A 108 10.24 4.21 -2.50
N LEU A 109 9.11 4.91 -2.59
CA LEU A 109 8.29 4.96 -3.80
C LEU A 109 8.72 6.13 -4.69
N ALA A 110 9.09 7.26 -4.10
CA ALA A 110 9.70 8.37 -4.81
C ALA A 110 10.64 9.14 -3.87
N SER A 111 11.71 9.70 -4.42
CA SER A 111 12.61 10.60 -3.69
C SER A 111 13.32 11.52 -4.67
N GLY A 112 13.70 12.72 -4.19
CA GLY A 112 14.47 13.69 -4.98
C GLY A 112 13.72 14.22 -6.21
N LEU A 113 12.38 14.16 -6.21
CA LEU A 113 11.59 14.81 -7.24
C LEU A 113 11.68 16.33 -7.10
N PRO A 114 11.54 17.10 -8.20
CA PRO A 114 11.32 18.54 -8.10
C PRO A 114 10.11 18.84 -7.20
N ASP A 115 10.14 19.93 -6.46
CA ASP A 115 8.96 20.34 -5.68
C ASP A 115 7.77 20.63 -6.61
N GLY A 116 6.62 20.04 -6.31
CA GLY A 116 5.43 20.10 -7.15
C GLY A 116 4.53 18.89 -7.03
N LYS A 117 3.54 18.80 -7.93
CA LYS A 117 2.51 17.76 -7.91
C LYS A 117 2.98 16.51 -8.64
N HIS A 118 2.80 15.38 -7.99
CA HIS A 118 3.18 14.08 -8.49
C HIS A 118 2.11 13.03 -8.22
N THR A 119 2.23 11.93 -8.97
CA THR A 119 1.47 10.71 -8.71
C THR A 119 2.44 9.55 -8.55
N VAL A 120 2.15 8.64 -7.62
CA VAL A 120 2.86 7.36 -7.55
C VAL A 120 1.85 6.22 -7.41
N GLU A 121 2.07 5.16 -8.16
CA GLU A 121 1.29 3.93 -8.11
C GLU A 121 2.21 2.75 -7.84
N LEU A 122 1.87 1.97 -6.80
CA LEU A 122 2.49 0.70 -6.49
C LEU A 122 1.62 -0.41 -7.10
N PHE A 123 2.06 -0.99 -8.21
CA PHE A 123 1.29 -1.96 -9.01
C PHE A 123 1.88 -3.38 -8.89
N LYS A 124 1.10 -4.33 -8.39
CA LYS A 124 1.55 -5.72 -8.18
C LYS A 124 1.78 -6.44 -9.52
N ARG A 125 2.99 -6.93 -9.76
CA ARG A 125 3.33 -7.68 -10.97
C ARG A 125 2.93 -9.15 -10.90
N THR A 126 3.17 -9.74 -9.74
CA THR A 126 3.17 -11.19 -9.51
C THR A 126 1.81 -11.75 -9.17
N GLU A 127 1.67 -13.07 -9.33
CA GLU A 127 0.47 -13.83 -9.00
C GLU A 127 0.28 -14.01 -7.50
N TYR A 128 -0.92 -14.42 -7.10
CA TYR A 128 -1.25 -14.59 -5.67
C TYR A 128 -0.51 -15.76 -5.01
N ASP A 129 -0.03 -16.73 -5.78
CA ASP A 129 0.70 -17.88 -5.24
C ASP A 129 2.13 -17.55 -4.78
N ARG A 130 2.60 -16.34 -5.09
CA ARG A 130 3.81 -15.71 -4.52
C ARG A 130 3.59 -15.14 -3.11
N GLY A 131 2.39 -15.31 -2.56
CA GLY A 131 2.00 -14.81 -1.25
C GLY A 131 1.30 -13.46 -1.34
N LYS A 132 0.74 -13.04 -0.21
CA LYS A 132 0.12 -11.72 -0.06
C LYS A 132 1.15 -10.65 0.30
N THR A 133 0.80 -9.40 0.06
CA THR A 133 1.54 -8.23 0.56
C THR A 133 0.63 -7.42 1.47
N SER A 134 1.13 -7.06 2.64
CA SER A 134 0.46 -6.17 3.59
C SER A 134 0.98 -4.74 3.40
N PHE A 135 0.08 -3.82 3.09
CA PHE A 135 0.34 -2.38 2.98
C PHE A 135 -0.23 -1.64 4.19
N TYR A 136 0.66 -1.09 5.01
CA TYR A 136 0.30 -0.44 6.27
C TYR A 136 -0.03 1.04 6.08
N GLY A 137 0.58 1.69 5.09
CA GLY A 137 0.43 3.11 4.84
C GLY A 137 1.66 3.75 4.22
N LEU A 138 1.67 5.08 4.21
CA LEU A 138 2.69 5.92 3.60
C LEU A 138 3.41 6.77 4.65
N GLN A 139 4.71 6.96 4.45
CA GLN A 139 5.51 7.93 5.19
C GLN A 139 5.86 9.07 4.22
N LEU A 140 5.38 10.28 4.53
CA LEU A 140 5.63 11.48 3.74
C LEU A 140 7.00 12.07 4.09
N GLU A 141 7.74 12.52 3.08
CA GLU A 141 8.91 13.37 3.31
C GLU A 141 8.49 14.74 3.86
N ASN A 142 9.43 15.47 4.48
CA ASN A 142 9.13 16.79 5.03
C ASN A 142 8.62 17.74 3.94
N GLY A 143 7.52 18.44 4.22
CA GLY A 143 6.86 19.33 3.26
C GLY A 143 5.98 18.61 2.23
N THR A 144 5.97 17.28 2.21
CA THR A 144 5.09 16.51 1.33
C THR A 144 3.70 16.39 1.92
N GLN A 145 2.68 16.61 1.10
CA GLN A 145 1.27 16.44 1.47
C GLN A 145 0.52 15.59 0.45
N LEU A 146 -0.44 14.79 0.90
CA LEU A 146 -1.32 14.08 -0.02
C LEU A 146 -2.38 15.03 -0.59
N LEU A 147 -2.62 14.90 -1.88
CA LEU A 147 -3.69 15.56 -2.62
C LEU A 147 -4.92 14.64 -2.69
N PRO A 148 -6.10 15.18 -3.03
CA PRO A 148 -7.27 14.34 -3.28
C PRO A 148 -7.00 13.23 -4.31
N ALA A 149 -7.62 12.07 -4.10
CA ALA A 149 -7.60 10.97 -5.06
C ALA A 149 -8.18 11.42 -6.41
N SER A 150 -7.75 10.76 -7.48
CA SER A 150 -8.31 11.03 -8.81
C SER A 150 -9.77 10.58 -8.87
N PRO A 151 -10.63 11.18 -9.70
CA PRO A 151 -11.96 10.67 -9.93
C PRO A 151 -11.90 9.21 -10.40
N PRO A 152 -12.79 8.33 -9.89
CA PRO A 152 -12.79 6.92 -10.27
C PRO A 152 -13.06 6.77 -11.78
N LYS A 153 -12.50 5.72 -12.37
CA LYS A 153 -12.74 5.40 -13.78
C LYS A 153 -14.21 5.03 -14.00
N ILE A 154 -14.79 5.58 -15.07
CA ILE A 154 -16.19 5.31 -15.46
C ILE A 154 -16.32 3.87 -15.98
N ARG A 155 -15.35 3.43 -16.79
CA ARG A 155 -15.32 2.06 -17.31
C ARG A 155 -14.61 1.15 -16.33
N LYS A 156 -15.04 -0.11 -16.25
CA LYS A 156 -14.43 -1.14 -15.43
C LYS A 156 -14.36 -2.43 -16.24
N ILE A 157 -13.23 -3.12 -16.17
CA ILE A 157 -13.00 -4.37 -16.88
C ILE A 157 -12.35 -5.36 -15.91
N GLU A 158 -13.03 -6.49 -15.69
CA GLU A 158 -12.49 -7.60 -14.91
C GLU A 158 -12.09 -8.74 -15.85
N PHE A 159 -10.88 -9.26 -15.66
CA PHE A 159 -10.32 -10.36 -16.42
C PHE A 159 -10.26 -11.60 -15.56
N TYR A 160 -10.72 -12.72 -16.12
CA TYR A 160 -10.54 -14.05 -15.55
C TYR A 160 -9.63 -14.84 -16.48
N GLY A 161 -8.52 -15.35 -15.96
CA GLY A 161 -7.58 -16.03 -16.84
C GLY A 161 -6.48 -16.82 -16.15
N ASN A 162 -5.50 -17.21 -16.96
CA ASN A 162 -4.37 -18.02 -16.53
C ASN A 162 -3.06 -17.25 -16.66
N SER A 163 -1.96 -17.93 -16.98
CA SER A 163 -0.61 -17.37 -17.11
C SER A 163 -0.54 -16.21 -18.10
N ILE A 164 -1.33 -16.26 -19.17
CA ILE A 164 -1.34 -15.23 -20.21
C ILE A 164 -1.88 -13.91 -19.65
N SER A 165 -2.98 -13.97 -18.88
CA SER A 165 -3.54 -12.79 -18.21
C SER A 165 -2.65 -12.31 -17.06
N ALA A 166 -1.94 -13.22 -16.38
CA ALA A 166 -0.97 -12.87 -15.36
C ALA A 166 0.25 -12.12 -15.93
N GLY A 167 0.54 -12.24 -17.22
CA GLY A 167 1.78 -11.74 -17.82
C GLY A 167 2.98 -12.61 -17.44
N TYR A 168 2.77 -13.91 -17.28
CA TYR A 168 3.84 -14.88 -16.96
C TYR A 168 4.89 -14.89 -18.07
N ALA A 169 6.18 -14.85 -17.67
CA ALA A 169 7.35 -14.84 -18.55
C ALA A 169 7.41 -13.68 -19.57
N VAL A 170 6.59 -12.63 -19.44
CA VAL A 170 6.55 -11.52 -20.42
C VAL A 170 7.86 -10.72 -20.46
N ASP A 171 8.62 -10.71 -19.36
CA ASP A 171 9.93 -10.08 -19.26
C ASP A 171 11.10 -11.09 -19.39
N ASP A 172 10.84 -12.32 -19.83
CA ASP A 172 11.90 -13.29 -20.17
C ASP A 172 12.29 -13.19 -21.65
N TYR A 173 13.43 -12.56 -21.92
CA TYR A 173 14.00 -12.43 -23.27
C TYR A 173 15.07 -13.48 -23.56
N SER A 174 15.37 -14.38 -22.61
CA SER A 174 16.43 -15.36 -22.74
C SER A 174 16.06 -16.54 -23.64
N GLY A 175 14.75 -16.78 -23.81
CA GLY A 175 14.22 -17.96 -24.51
C GLY A 175 14.33 -19.25 -23.69
N ASN A 176 14.76 -19.18 -22.43
CA ASN A 176 14.71 -20.31 -21.51
C ASN A 176 13.34 -20.40 -20.83
N ASP A 177 13.02 -21.58 -20.29
CA ASP A 177 11.87 -21.74 -19.41
C ASP A 177 12.28 -21.39 -17.97
N SER A 178 12.14 -20.12 -17.59
CA SER A 178 12.46 -19.64 -16.24
C SER A 178 11.18 -19.47 -15.40
N PRO A 179 11.01 -20.26 -14.32
CA PRO A 179 9.86 -20.09 -13.43
C PRO A 179 10.03 -18.93 -12.43
N ASP A 180 11.07 -18.11 -12.57
CA ASP A 180 11.32 -16.98 -11.67
C ASP A 180 10.22 -15.91 -11.81
N SER A 181 9.64 -15.54 -10.68
CA SER A 181 8.58 -14.53 -10.62
C SER A 181 9.06 -13.15 -11.04
N THR A 182 10.38 -12.90 -11.13
CA THR A 182 10.95 -11.69 -11.74
C THR A 182 10.40 -11.45 -13.15
N HIS A 183 10.17 -12.51 -13.94
CA HIS A 183 9.74 -12.40 -15.33
C HIS A 183 8.22 -12.26 -15.51
N THR A 184 7.44 -12.42 -14.44
CA THR A 184 6.00 -12.16 -14.47
C THR A 184 5.77 -10.66 -14.29
N ASN A 185 5.05 -10.05 -15.23
CA ASN A 185 4.73 -8.63 -15.19
C ASN A 185 3.30 -8.37 -15.69
N ASN A 186 2.34 -8.41 -14.77
CA ASN A 186 0.94 -8.16 -15.11
C ASN A 186 0.72 -6.80 -15.80
N PHE A 187 1.53 -5.78 -15.50
CA PHE A 187 1.42 -4.44 -16.10
C PHE A 187 1.62 -4.45 -17.63
N LEU A 188 2.37 -5.42 -18.15
CA LEU A 188 2.62 -5.63 -19.58
C LEU A 188 1.68 -6.68 -20.20
N SER A 189 0.80 -7.29 -19.41
CA SER A 189 -0.17 -8.27 -19.91
C SER A 189 -1.17 -7.61 -20.86
N TYR A 190 -1.72 -8.39 -21.80
CA TYR A 190 -2.80 -7.92 -22.68
C TYR A 190 -4.00 -7.37 -21.87
N ALA A 191 -4.25 -7.92 -20.69
CA ALA A 191 -5.36 -7.56 -19.82
C ALA A 191 -5.19 -6.12 -19.31
N THR A 192 -4.05 -5.80 -18.70
CA THR A 192 -3.74 -4.44 -18.24
C THR A 192 -3.63 -3.45 -19.40
N LEU A 193 -2.98 -3.84 -20.52
CA LEU A 193 -2.87 -3.00 -21.70
C LEU A 193 -4.25 -2.64 -22.27
N THR A 194 -5.19 -3.59 -22.30
CA THR A 194 -6.57 -3.37 -22.74
C THR A 194 -7.31 -2.41 -21.82
N ALA A 195 -7.23 -2.62 -20.50
CA ALA A 195 -7.89 -1.72 -19.53
C ALA A 195 -7.36 -0.28 -19.63
N ARG A 196 -6.03 -0.11 -19.75
CA ARG A 196 -5.40 1.20 -19.97
C ARG A 196 -5.85 1.84 -21.28
N HIS A 197 -5.91 1.07 -22.37
CA HIS A 197 -6.35 1.58 -23.67
C HIS A 197 -7.77 2.18 -23.61
N PHE A 198 -8.67 1.55 -22.85
CA PHE A 198 -10.05 2.02 -22.68
C PHE A 198 -10.27 2.99 -21.52
N ASP A 199 -9.21 3.42 -20.83
CA ASP A 199 -9.29 4.24 -19.61
C ASP A 199 -10.25 3.63 -18.56
N ALA A 200 -10.09 2.33 -18.31
CA ALA A 200 -10.94 1.55 -17.42
C ALA A 200 -10.23 1.19 -16.11
N ALA A 201 -10.98 1.11 -15.02
CA ALA A 201 -10.53 0.41 -13.82
C ALA A 201 -10.32 -1.06 -14.17
N TYR A 202 -9.34 -1.67 -13.51
CA TYR A 202 -8.84 -2.99 -13.84
C TYR A 202 -8.96 -3.94 -12.63
N SER A 203 -9.33 -5.18 -12.89
CA SER A 203 -9.25 -6.29 -11.93
C SER A 203 -8.83 -7.54 -12.71
N CYS A 204 -7.94 -8.34 -12.16
CA CYS A 204 -7.49 -9.57 -12.82
C CYS A 204 -7.43 -10.73 -11.83
N VAL A 205 -8.41 -11.61 -11.97
CA VAL A 205 -8.50 -12.88 -11.24
C VAL A 205 -7.84 -13.93 -12.10
N CYS A 206 -6.54 -14.14 -11.89
CA CYS A 206 -5.76 -15.05 -12.71
C CYS A 206 -4.84 -15.96 -11.93
N LYS A 207 -4.56 -17.14 -12.52
CA LYS A 207 -3.51 -18.06 -12.08
C LYS A 207 -2.92 -18.89 -13.21
N SER A 208 -1.62 -18.86 -13.38
CA SER A 208 -0.84 -19.77 -14.21
C SER A 208 -1.21 -21.22 -13.94
N GLY A 209 -1.59 -21.94 -15.00
CA GLY A 209 -2.05 -23.34 -14.96
C GLY A 209 -3.52 -23.56 -14.60
N ILE A 210 -4.28 -22.52 -14.25
CA ILE A 210 -5.73 -22.66 -14.00
C ILE A 210 -6.51 -22.79 -15.30
N GLY A 211 -7.56 -23.60 -15.29
CA GLY A 211 -8.54 -23.67 -16.38
C GLY A 211 -9.97 -23.62 -15.87
N ILE A 212 -10.91 -23.63 -16.82
CA ILE A 212 -12.35 -23.58 -16.52
C ILE A 212 -12.89 -24.96 -16.09
N MET A 213 -12.44 -26.02 -16.75
CA MET A 213 -12.89 -27.40 -16.50
C MET A 213 -11.77 -28.30 -15.95
N ILE A 214 -10.53 -28.08 -16.38
CA ILE A 214 -9.35 -28.85 -16.00
C ILE A 214 -8.25 -27.84 -15.68
N SER A 215 -7.57 -28.04 -14.56
CA SER A 215 -6.45 -27.22 -14.10
C SER A 215 -5.24 -28.09 -13.75
N TRP A 216 -4.10 -27.44 -13.58
CA TRP A 216 -2.88 -28.04 -13.03
C TRP A 216 -2.92 -28.20 -11.49
N PHE A 217 -4.07 -27.90 -10.87
CA PHE A 217 -4.32 -27.88 -9.44
C PHE A 217 -5.64 -28.58 -9.13
N PRO A 218 -5.92 -28.97 -7.86
CA PRO A 218 -7.19 -29.60 -7.48
C PRO A 218 -8.36 -28.59 -7.38
N TYR A 219 -8.38 -27.55 -8.21
CA TYR A 219 -9.45 -26.57 -8.34
C TYR A 219 -9.38 -25.85 -9.69
N THR A 220 -10.47 -25.23 -10.09
CA THR A 220 -10.70 -24.55 -11.36
C THR A 220 -11.06 -23.08 -11.14
N MET A 221 -11.11 -22.28 -12.21
CA MET A 221 -11.51 -20.88 -12.11
C MET A 221 -12.88 -20.70 -11.45
N PRO A 222 -13.93 -21.51 -11.76
CA PRO A 222 -15.20 -21.47 -11.04
C PRO A 222 -15.12 -21.65 -9.52
N ASP A 223 -14.05 -22.25 -8.98
CA ASP A 223 -13.88 -22.41 -7.53
C ASP A 223 -13.30 -21.17 -6.84
N VAL A 224 -12.71 -20.24 -7.61
CA VAL A 224 -11.96 -19.08 -7.09
C VAL A 224 -12.41 -17.73 -7.64
N TYR A 225 -13.24 -17.70 -8.69
CA TYR A 225 -13.61 -16.48 -9.43
C TYR A 225 -14.29 -15.42 -8.56
N ASP A 226 -14.92 -15.82 -7.45
CA ASP A 226 -15.66 -14.97 -6.52
C ASP A 226 -14.92 -14.72 -5.22
N ARG A 227 -13.62 -15.07 -5.13
CA ARG A 227 -12.84 -14.85 -3.90
C ARG A 227 -12.23 -13.46 -3.83
N LEU A 228 -12.25 -12.88 -2.63
CA LEU A 228 -11.42 -11.72 -2.30
C LEU A 228 -9.99 -12.20 -2.00
N ASN A 229 -9.84 -13.07 -0.99
CA ASN A 229 -8.59 -13.75 -0.69
C ASN A 229 -8.55 -15.11 -1.42
N PRO A 230 -7.66 -15.31 -2.41
CA PRO A 230 -7.60 -16.54 -3.18
C PRO A 230 -7.29 -17.80 -2.36
N THR A 231 -6.56 -17.64 -1.25
CA THR A 231 -6.10 -18.77 -0.43
C THR A 231 -7.10 -19.19 0.65
N ASP A 232 -8.16 -18.40 0.85
CA ASP A 232 -9.24 -18.70 1.79
C ASP A 232 -10.50 -19.11 1.01
N SER A 233 -10.87 -20.38 1.09
CA SER A 233 -12.04 -20.92 0.38
C SER A 233 -13.37 -20.39 0.88
N THR A 234 -13.40 -19.71 2.03
CA THR A 234 -14.60 -19.07 2.58
C THR A 234 -14.66 -17.59 2.26
N SER A 235 -13.59 -17.03 1.71
CA SER A 235 -13.52 -15.62 1.34
C SER A 235 -14.38 -15.34 0.12
N THR A 236 -15.23 -14.32 0.22
CA THR A 236 -16.09 -13.87 -0.88
C THR A 236 -15.79 -12.42 -1.25
N TRP A 237 -15.83 -12.14 -2.54
CA TRP A 237 -15.77 -10.80 -3.11
C TRP A 237 -17.17 -10.23 -3.21
N ASP A 238 -17.39 -9.06 -2.61
CA ASP A 238 -18.62 -8.31 -2.82
C ASP A 238 -18.58 -7.66 -4.20
N PHE A 239 -19.20 -8.32 -5.18
CA PHE A 239 -19.32 -7.81 -6.56
C PHE A 239 -20.01 -6.44 -6.65
N SER A 240 -20.81 -6.04 -5.65
CA SER A 240 -21.47 -4.74 -5.64
C SER A 240 -20.48 -3.59 -5.39
N SER A 241 -19.30 -3.88 -4.82
CA SER A 241 -18.22 -2.91 -4.64
C SER A 241 -17.52 -2.54 -5.96
N TYR A 242 -17.59 -3.42 -6.97
CA TYR A 242 -16.96 -3.19 -8.28
C TYR A 242 -17.95 -2.74 -9.36
N THR A 243 -19.25 -3.01 -9.25
CA THR A 243 -20.22 -2.84 -10.35
C THR A 243 -21.07 -1.56 -10.29
N LYS A 244 -21.01 -0.80 -9.20
CA LYS A 244 -21.72 0.48 -9.03
C LYS A 244 -21.01 1.67 -9.65
#